data_AF-A0A938MRV6-F1
#
_entry.id   AF-A0A938MRV6-F1
#
_cell.length_a   1.000
_cell.length_b   1.000
_cell.length_c   1.000
_cell.angle_alpha   90.00
_cell.angle_beta   90.00
_cell.angle_gamma   90.00
#
_symmetry.space_group_name_H-M   'P 1'
#
loop_
_entity.id
_entity.type
_entity.pdbx_description
1 polymer ?
#
loop_
_entity_poly.entity_id
_entity_poly.type
_entity_poly.pdbx_seq_one_letter_code
_entity_poly.pdbx_strand_id
1 'polypeptide(L)'
;MDGGSLNPAWLYLIGALAAVLVVWVVVRWMRSRGRLVQPPDRDLKVDVSQLDDRGPPADGPRLEFYGTATRLAVLVIAPAGRTGDLPPSQLLPALLENLLPGLTHVVASHQPLICRWPPQLSSQGFAQSFFNHLALPGNRGKGTPWCSIAGRLQLGDRAFLVGLVCTSGSPNGLGQVVVQHEGQWLDILRIRES
;
A
#
# COMPACT_ATOMS: atom_id res chain seq x y z
N MET A 1 -46.57 33.45 26.33
CA MET A 1 -45.51 33.49 25.30
C MET A 1 -44.20 33.52 26.05
N ASP A 2 -43.72 32.34 26.46
CA ASP A 2 -42.52 32.25 27.30
C ASP A 2 -41.29 32.31 26.42
N GLY A 3 -40.65 33.48 26.40
CA GLY A 3 -39.34 33.68 25.78
C GLY A 3 -38.29 32.93 26.58
N GLY A 4 -38.05 31.68 26.21
CA GLY A 4 -36.97 30.86 26.76
C GLY A 4 -35.63 31.55 26.54
N SER A 5 -35.09 32.16 27.59
CA SER A 5 -33.75 32.73 27.59
C SER A 5 -32.75 31.68 27.15
N LEU A 6 -31.97 31.99 26.12
CA LEU A 6 -30.96 31.06 25.63
C LEU A 6 -29.84 30.91 26.67
N ASN A 7 -29.88 29.85 27.50
CA ASN A 7 -28.84 29.57 28.49
C ASN A 7 -27.49 29.48 27.76
N PRO A 8 -26.48 30.24 28.21
CA PRO A 8 -25.16 30.24 27.59
C PRO A 8 -24.49 28.85 27.62
N ALA A 9 -24.98 27.95 28.48
CA ALA A 9 -24.60 26.54 28.53
C ALA A 9 -24.65 25.82 27.17
N TRP A 10 -25.59 26.17 26.30
CA TRP A 10 -25.74 25.52 24.99
C TRP A 10 -24.66 25.94 24.00
N LEU A 11 -24.15 27.18 24.11
CA LEU A 11 -23.00 27.64 23.32
C LEU A 11 -21.72 26.89 23.71
N TYR A 12 -21.53 26.63 25.01
CA TYR A 12 -20.40 25.82 25.48
C TYR A 12 -20.49 24.36 25.03
N LEU A 13 -21.69 23.76 25.04
CA LEU A 13 -21.90 22.39 24.55
C LEU A 13 -21.63 22.26 23.04
N ILE A 14 -22.08 23.23 22.24
CA ILE A 14 -21.81 23.25 20.79
C ILE A 14 -20.32 23.42 20.52
N GLY A 15 -19.65 24.32 21.25
CA GLY A 15 -18.21 24.52 21.13
C GLY A 15 -17.41 23.27 21.50
N ALA A 16 -17.79 22.59 22.58
CA ALA A 16 -17.17 21.34 23.00
C ALA A 16 -17.36 20.22 21.96
N LEU A 17 -18.57 20.07 21.40
CA LEU A 17 -18.84 19.07 20.38
C LEU A 17 -18.04 19.32 19.10
N ALA A 18 -17.96 20.58 18.67
CA ALA A 18 -17.15 20.97 17.51
C ALA A 18 -15.66 20.70 17.74
N ALA A 19 -15.13 20.99 18.92
CA ALA A 19 -13.75 20.71 19.29
C ALA A 19 -13.46 19.19 19.26
N VAL A 20 -14.36 18.36 19.82
CA VAL A 20 -14.23 16.90 19.77
C VAL A 20 -14.28 16.38 18.34
N LEU A 21 -15.17 16.93 17.50
CA LEU A 21 -15.25 16.55 16.09
C LEU A 21 -13.95 16.90 15.34
N VAL A 22 -13.41 18.10 15.55
CA VAL A 22 -12.15 18.53 14.94
C VAL A 22 -11.00 17.64 15.41
N VAL A 23 -10.88 17.39 16.70
CA VAL A 23 -9.86 16.48 17.25
C VAL A 23 -10.04 15.07 16.68
N TRP A 24 -11.26 14.57 16.56
CA TRP A 24 -11.53 13.25 15.99
C TRP A 24 -11.14 13.17 14.51
N VAL A 25 -11.47 14.19 13.71
CA VAL A 25 -11.07 14.27 12.29
C VAL A 25 -9.55 14.36 12.17
N VAL A 26 -8.89 15.21 12.96
CA VAL A 26 -7.43 15.36 12.96
C VAL A 26 -6.75 14.06 13.39
N VAL A 27 -7.20 13.42 14.47
CA VAL A 27 -6.67 12.14 14.95
C VAL A 27 -6.90 11.03 13.92
N ARG A 28 -8.07 10.99 13.27
CA ARG A 28 -8.37 10.02 12.22
C ARG A 28 -7.47 10.23 11.00
N TRP A 29 -7.21 11.47 10.61
CA TRP A 29 -6.33 11.82 9.51
C TRP A 29 -4.84 11.59 9.83
N MET A 30 -4.44 11.81 11.09
CA MET A 30 -3.08 11.49 11.56
C MET A 30 -2.88 9.98 11.67
N ARG A 31 -3.87 9.22 12.16
CA ARG A 31 -3.81 7.75 12.23
C ARG A 31 -3.81 7.12 10.84
N SER A 32 -4.48 7.73 9.86
CA SER A 32 -4.45 7.26 8.46
C SER A 32 -3.12 7.55 7.77
N ARG A 33 -2.42 8.63 8.15
CA ARG A 33 -1.03 8.90 7.74
C ARG A 33 0.01 8.09 8.52
N GLY A 34 -0.40 7.51 9.66
CA GLY A 34 0.46 6.85 10.63
C GLY A 34 0.54 5.34 10.50
N ARG A 35 0.07 4.70 9.41
CA ARG A 35 0.44 3.30 9.10
C ARG A 35 1.90 3.25 8.62
N LEU A 36 2.75 3.52 9.61
CA LEU A 36 4.12 3.10 9.82
C LEU A 36 4.84 2.70 8.53
N VAL A 37 5.58 3.67 7.97
CA VAL A 37 6.90 3.31 7.42
C VAL A 37 7.59 2.61 8.57
N GLN A 38 7.63 1.26 8.54
CA GLN A 38 8.40 0.54 9.53
C GLN A 38 9.84 1.06 9.43
N PRO A 39 10.52 1.33 10.56
CA PRO A 39 11.96 1.51 10.55
C PRO A 39 12.59 0.37 9.74
N PRO A 40 13.77 0.56 9.13
CA PRO A 40 14.53 -0.54 8.53
C PRO A 40 15.03 -1.48 9.63
N ASP A 41 14.10 -2.10 10.35
CA ASP A 41 14.37 -3.13 11.32
C ASP A 41 14.29 -4.47 10.60
N ARG A 42 15.17 -5.37 11.01
CA ARG A 42 15.65 -6.53 10.26
C ARG A 42 14.60 -7.62 10.03
N ASP A 43 13.35 -7.40 10.40
CA ASP A 43 12.28 -8.37 10.23
C ASP A 43 11.63 -8.19 8.84
N LEU A 44 12.13 -8.95 7.87
CA LEU A 44 11.61 -8.98 6.51
C LEU A 44 10.21 -9.60 6.45
N LYS A 45 9.72 -10.21 7.54
CA LYS A 45 8.45 -10.91 7.57
C LYS A 45 7.28 -9.94 7.50
N VAL A 46 6.41 -10.17 6.53
CA VAL A 46 5.13 -9.50 6.40
C VAL A 46 4.07 -10.54 6.71
N ASP A 47 3.47 -10.44 7.89
CA ASP A 47 2.37 -11.32 8.29
C ASP A 47 1.07 -10.84 7.66
N VAL A 48 0.68 -11.48 6.56
CA VAL A 48 -0.52 -11.13 5.80
C VAL A 48 -1.81 -11.41 6.59
N SER A 49 -1.77 -12.27 7.62
CA SER A 49 -2.92 -12.51 8.49
C SER A 49 -3.29 -11.31 9.36
N GLN A 50 -2.34 -10.39 9.60
CA GLN A 50 -2.56 -9.15 10.35
C GLN A 50 -3.02 -7.99 9.46
N LEU A 51 -3.02 -8.21 8.13
CA LEU A 51 -3.50 -7.21 7.19
C LEU A 51 -5.02 -7.26 7.08
N ASP A 52 -5.57 -6.08 6.81
CA ASP A 52 -6.99 -5.90 6.55
C ASP A 52 -7.35 -6.59 5.22
N ASP A 53 -8.21 -7.60 5.29
CA ASP A 53 -8.65 -8.39 4.12
C ASP A 53 -9.76 -7.70 3.32
N ARG A 54 -10.15 -6.49 3.74
CA ARG A 54 -11.08 -5.62 3.00
C ARG A 54 -10.66 -5.50 1.54
N GLY A 55 -11.59 -5.81 0.65
CA GLY A 55 -11.45 -5.66 -0.79
C GLY A 55 -11.20 -4.21 -1.24
N PRO A 56 -11.11 -3.98 -2.57
CA PRO A 56 -10.85 -2.65 -3.12
C PRO A 56 -11.83 -1.60 -2.57
N PRO A 57 -11.35 -0.38 -2.24
CA PRO A 57 -12.24 0.69 -1.82
C PRO A 57 -13.26 1.01 -2.91
N ALA A 58 -14.48 1.34 -2.50
CA ALA A 58 -15.57 1.65 -3.43
C ALA A 58 -15.31 2.94 -4.23
N ASP A 59 -14.65 3.92 -3.59
CA ASP A 59 -14.36 5.23 -4.14
C ASP A 59 -12.85 5.42 -4.39
N GLY A 60 -12.51 6.12 -5.47
CA GLY A 60 -11.13 6.47 -5.84
C GLY A 60 -10.50 5.55 -6.88
N PRO A 61 -9.18 5.69 -7.13
CA PRO A 61 -8.50 4.98 -8.21
C PRO A 61 -8.50 3.47 -7.96
N ARG A 62 -8.96 2.71 -8.94
CA ARG A 62 -9.08 1.25 -8.85
C ARG A 62 -7.81 0.60 -9.39
N LEU A 63 -7.11 -0.15 -8.54
CA LEU A 63 -5.99 -0.99 -8.95
C LEU A 63 -6.50 -2.36 -9.40
N GLU A 64 -6.17 -2.75 -10.63
CA GLU A 64 -6.47 -4.06 -11.19
C GLU A 64 -5.19 -4.91 -11.28
N PHE A 65 -5.30 -6.18 -10.89
CA PHE A 65 -4.29 -7.21 -11.09
C PHE A 65 -4.84 -8.22 -12.09
N TYR A 66 -4.24 -8.28 -13.30
CA TYR A 66 -4.76 -9.05 -14.44
C TYR A 66 -6.28 -8.88 -14.63
N GLY A 67 -6.76 -7.63 -14.56
CA GLY A 67 -8.18 -7.27 -14.71
C GLY A 67 -9.06 -7.54 -13.49
N THR A 68 -8.53 -8.12 -12.41
CA THR A 68 -9.26 -8.29 -11.15
C THR A 68 -9.07 -7.07 -10.27
N ALA A 69 -10.14 -6.43 -9.80
CA ALA A 69 -10.07 -5.30 -8.89
C ALA A 69 -9.47 -5.71 -7.52
N THR A 70 -8.44 -4.99 -7.08
CA THR A 70 -7.69 -5.30 -5.86
C THR A 70 -7.37 -4.04 -5.06
N ARG A 71 -7.23 -4.23 -3.75
CA ARG A 71 -6.65 -3.26 -2.83
C ARG A 71 -5.16 -3.55 -2.67
N LEU A 72 -4.35 -2.50 -2.73
CA LEU A 72 -2.92 -2.57 -2.41
C LEU A 72 -2.77 -2.60 -0.88
N ALA A 73 -2.25 -3.70 -0.34
CA ALA A 73 -2.10 -3.92 1.09
C ALA A 73 -0.67 -3.68 1.57
N VAL A 74 0.33 -4.06 0.76
CA VAL A 74 1.75 -3.92 1.10
C VAL A 74 2.55 -3.48 -0.12
N LEU A 75 3.50 -2.59 0.12
CA LEU A 75 4.51 -2.14 -0.83
C LEU A 75 5.88 -2.37 -0.21
N VAL A 76 6.67 -3.27 -0.78
CA VAL A 76 8.07 -3.53 -0.41
C VAL A 76 8.97 -2.86 -1.44
N ILE A 77 10.01 -2.17 -0.97
CA ILE A 77 11.04 -1.56 -1.83
C ILE A 77 12.42 -1.97 -1.30
N ALA A 78 13.28 -2.44 -2.20
CA ALA A 78 14.68 -2.73 -1.93
C ALA A 78 15.58 -2.12 -3.02
N PRO A 79 16.80 -1.70 -2.69
CA PRO A 79 17.80 -1.34 -3.70
C PRO A 79 18.27 -2.59 -4.44
N ALA A 80 18.49 -2.49 -5.76
CA ALA A 80 19.17 -3.55 -6.50
C ALA A 80 20.70 -3.39 -6.39
N GLY A 81 21.41 -4.52 -6.23
CA GLY A 81 22.86 -4.56 -6.13
C GLY A 81 23.37 -4.63 -4.68
N ARG A 82 24.68 -4.40 -4.51
CA ARG A 82 25.40 -4.56 -3.23
C ARG A 82 25.42 -3.30 -2.36
N THR A 83 25.44 -2.13 -2.98
CA THR A 83 25.71 -0.84 -2.31
C THR A 83 24.63 0.18 -2.62
N GLY A 84 23.45 -0.27 -3.03
CA GLY A 84 22.34 0.63 -3.32
C GLY A 84 21.74 1.18 -2.03
N ASP A 85 21.52 2.48 -1.98
CA ASP A 85 20.71 3.09 -0.93
C ASP A 85 19.23 3.08 -1.32
N LEU A 86 18.37 2.95 -0.32
CA LEU A 86 16.95 3.15 -0.49
C LEU A 86 16.67 4.60 -0.93
N PRO A 87 15.65 4.83 -1.76
CA PRO A 87 15.31 6.18 -2.14
C PRO A 87 14.89 6.95 -0.87
N PRO A 88 15.35 8.21 -0.70
CA PRO A 88 14.82 9.08 0.34
C PRO A 88 13.31 9.19 0.18
N SER A 89 12.58 9.40 1.27
CA SER A 89 11.11 9.41 1.28
C SER A 89 10.49 10.41 0.29
N GLN A 90 11.23 11.45 -0.07
CA GLN A 90 10.85 12.46 -1.06
C GLN A 90 10.83 11.94 -2.52
N LEU A 91 11.66 10.92 -2.83
CA LEU A 91 11.72 10.31 -4.17
C LEU A 91 10.77 9.12 -4.33
N LEU A 92 10.11 8.69 -3.25
CA LEU A 92 9.15 7.60 -3.30
C LEU A 92 7.99 7.86 -4.28
N PRO A 93 7.37 9.06 -4.32
CA PRO A 93 6.33 9.34 -5.32
C PRO A 93 6.81 9.19 -6.76
N ALA A 94 8.02 9.66 -7.07
CA ALA A 94 8.59 9.54 -8.42
C ALA A 94 8.85 8.06 -8.81
N LEU A 95 9.27 7.23 -7.85
CA LEU A 95 9.41 5.79 -8.06
C LEU A 95 8.06 5.14 -8.35
N LEU A 96 7.01 5.50 -7.59
CA LEU A 96 5.67 4.96 -7.77
C LEU A 96 5.08 5.33 -9.13
N GLU A 97 5.21 6.58 -9.54
CA GLU A 97 4.73 7.04 -10.86
C GLU A 97 5.47 6.39 -12.03
N ASN A 98 6.75 6.08 -11.86
CA ASN A 98 7.52 5.33 -12.85
C ASN A 98 7.06 3.85 -12.90
N LEU A 99 6.76 3.24 -11.74
CA LEU A 99 6.28 1.86 -11.68
C LEU A 99 4.94 1.69 -12.40
N LEU A 100 3.99 2.57 -12.10
CA LEU A 100 2.66 2.56 -12.69
C LEU A 100 2.07 3.98 -12.58
N PRO A 101 1.74 4.64 -13.71
CA PRO A 101 1.16 5.97 -13.68
C PRO A 101 -0.12 6.02 -12.84
N GLY A 102 -0.19 6.96 -11.89
CA GLY A 102 -1.30 7.11 -10.95
C GLY A 102 -1.17 6.29 -9.67
N LEU A 103 -0.09 5.51 -9.49
CA LEU A 103 0.10 4.67 -8.31
C LEU A 103 0.23 5.48 -7.03
N THR A 104 0.71 6.73 -7.09
CA THR A 104 0.75 7.60 -5.90
C THR A 104 -0.65 7.84 -5.35
N HIS A 105 -1.66 8.02 -6.22
CA HIS A 105 -3.05 8.18 -5.80
C HIS A 105 -3.63 6.91 -5.20
N VAL A 106 -3.30 5.75 -5.78
CA VAL A 106 -3.67 4.44 -5.23
C VAL A 106 -3.05 4.23 -3.85
N VAL A 107 -1.77 4.54 -3.65
CA VAL A 107 -1.10 4.44 -2.35
C VAL A 107 -1.74 5.37 -1.33
N ALA A 108 -2.07 6.61 -1.72
CA ALA A 108 -2.73 7.57 -0.84
C ALA A 108 -4.15 7.12 -0.41
N SER A 109 -4.89 6.49 -1.33
CA SER A 109 -6.24 5.95 -1.07
C SER A 109 -6.20 4.64 -0.26
N HIS A 110 -5.39 3.67 -0.69
CA HIS A 110 -5.37 2.33 -0.13
C HIS A 110 -4.64 2.25 1.21
N GLN A 111 -3.68 3.15 1.44
CA GLN A 111 -2.82 3.24 2.62
C GLN A 111 -2.13 1.90 2.95
N PRO A 112 -1.34 1.37 2.00
CA PRO A 112 -0.63 0.11 2.21
C PRO A 112 0.45 0.25 3.28
N LEU A 113 0.85 -0.87 3.86
CA LEU A 113 2.06 -0.96 4.65
C LEU A 113 3.29 -0.80 3.74
N ILE A 114 4.15 0.18 4.02
CA ILE A 114 5.36 0.42 3.24
C ILE A 114 6.56 -0.17 3.98
N CYS A 115 7.16 -1.20 3.39
CA CYS A 115 8.30 -1.93 3.93
C CYS A 115 9.57 -1.60 3.13
N ARG A 116 10.65 -1.30 3.85
CA ARG A 116 11.95 -0.96 3.28
C ARG A 116 12.93 -2.08 3.55
N TRP A 117 13.33 -2.78 2.50
CA TRP A 117 14.18 -3.96 2.59
C TRP A 117 15.65 -3.63 2.28
N PRO A 118 16.58 -4.43 2.82
CA PRO A 118 18.00 -4.27 2.52
C PRO A 118 18.31 -4.57 1.05
N PRO A 119 19.46 -4.10 0.54
CA PRO A 119 19.88 -4.33 -0.84
C PRO A 119 19.87 -5.81 -1.22
N GLN A 120 19.40 -6.12 -2.43
CA GLN A 120 19.37 -7.48 -2.96
C GLN A 120 20.18 -7.58 -4.24
N LEU A 121 20.93 -8.67 -4.38
CA LEU A 121 21.86 -8.87 -5.50
C LEU A 121 21.17 -9.01 -6.87
N SER A 122 19.94 -9.52 -6.90
CA SER A 122 19.22 -9.81 -8.14
C SER A 122 17.71 -9.75 -7.97
N SER A 123 17.00 -9.55 -9.09
CA SER A 123 15.52 -9.57 -9.14
C SER A 123 14.95 -10.93 -8.75
N GLN A 124 15.56 -12.02 -9.23
CA GLN A 124 15.14 -13.38 -8.91
C GLN A 124 15.34 -13.71 -7.42
N GLY A 125 16.49 -13.32 -6.84
CA GLY A 125 16.76 -13.52 -5.41
C GLY A 125 15.79 -12.72 -4.54
N PHE A 126 15.50 -11.48 -4.94
CA PHE A 126 14.48 -10.67 -4.28
C PHE A 126 13.09 -11.29 -4.37
N ALA A 127 12.63 -11.71 -5.55
CA ALA A 127 11.30 -12.32 -5.70
C ALA A 127 11.14 -13.57 -4.82
N GLN A 128 12.16 -14.43 -4.81
CA GLN A 128 12.17 -15.62 -3.93
C GLN A 128 12.11 -15.22 -2.46
N SER A 129 12.91 -14.24 -2.03
CA SER A 129 12.90 -13.75 -0.65
C SER A 129 11.56 -13.12 -0.27
N PHE A 130 11.03 -12.24 -1.12
CA PHE A 130 9.75 -11.57 -0.97
C PHE A 130 8.60 -12.57 -0.75
N PHE A 131 8.48 -13.57 -1.62
CA PHE A 131 7.42 -14.58 -1.50
C PHE A 131 7.58 -15.49 -0.29
N ASN A 132 8.81 -15.80 0.12
CA ASN A 132 9.06 -16.61 1.31
C ASN A 132 8.69 -15.87 2.60
N HIS A 133 8.86 -14.55 2.65
CA HIS A 133 8.58 -13.74 3.85
C HIS A 133 7.14 -13.23 3.94
N LEU A 134 6.32 -13.42 2.91
CA LEU A 134 4.92 -12.98 2.86
C LEU A 134 3.91 -13.98 3.43
N ALA A 135 4.27 -15.26 3.52
CA ALA A 135 3.40 -16.33 4.01
C ALA A 135 1.92 -16.22 3.55
N LEU A 136 1.69 -16.01 2.24
CA LEU A 136 0.33 -15.90 1.70
C LEU A 136 -0.48 -17.17 1.98
N PRO A 137 -1.78 -17.04 2.33
CA PRO A 137 -2.63 -18.18 2.64
C PRO A 137 -2.88 -19.07 1.40
N GLY A 138 -3.40 -20.27 1.64
CA GLY A 138 -3.70 -21.24 0.59
C GLY A 138 -2.45 -21.74 -0.14
N ASN A 139 -2.55 -21.95 -1.45
CA ASN A 139 -1.40 -22.34 -2.28
C ASN A 139 -0.71 -21.08 -2.84
N ARG A 140 0.06 -20.39 -1.99
CA ARG A 140 0.76 -19.14 -2.33
C ARG A 140 -0.21 -18.07 -2.84
N GLY A 141 -1.32 -17.88 -2.13
CA GLY A 141 -2.40 -16.96 -2.50
C GLY A 141 -3.46 -17.53 -3.44
N LYS A 142 -3.17 -18.60 -4.20
CA LYS A 142 -4.17 -19.20 -5.11
C LYS A 142 -5.36 -19.77 -4.34
N GLY A 143 -6.57 -19.49 -4.84
CA GLY A 143 -7.81 -19.87 -4.18
C GLY A 143 -8.15 -18.99 -2.97
N THR A 144 -7.42 -17.89 -2.78
CA THR A 144 -7.68 -16.88 -1.74
C THR A 144 -7.84 -15.52 -2.39
N PRO A 145 -8.30 -14.49 -1.65
CA PRO A 145 -8.34 -13.13 -2.17
C PRO A 145 -6.96 -12.50 -2.38
N TRP A 146 -5.91 -13.10 -1.84
CA TRP A 146 -4.58 -12.53 -1.82
C TRP A 146 -3.76 -12.88 -3.06
N CYS A 147 -3.09 -11.89 -3.62
CA CYS A 147 -2.09 -12.07 -4.65
C CYS A 147 -0.88 -11.16 -4.41
N SER A 148 0.25 -11.47 -5.04
CA SER A 148 1.44 -10.64 -4.95
C SER A 148 2.26 -10.66 -6.23
N ILE A 149 3.01 -9.59 -6.43
CA ILE A 149 3.86 -9.39 -7.59
C ILE A 149 5.20 -8.85 -7.16
N ALA A 150 6.29 -9.32 -7.77
CA ALA A 150 7.64 -8.85 -7.48
C ALA A 150 8.43 -8.64 -8.76
N GLY A 151 9.22 -7.57 -8.81
CA GLY A 151 9.93 -7.19 -10.02
C GLY A 151 11.00 -6.13 -9.82
N ARG A 152 11.70 -5.85 -10.91
CA ARG A 152 12.68 -4.76 -11.01
C ARG A 152 12.03 -3.53 -11.65
N LEU A 153 12.51 -2.36 -11.24
CA LEU A 153 12.14 -1.05 -11.76
C LEU A 153 13.41 -0.21 -11.93
N GLN A 154 13.50 0.57 -13.00
CA GLN A 154 14.61 1.48 -13.26
C GLN A 154 14.14 2.94 -13.09
N LEU A 155 14.84 3.70 -12.23
CA LEU A 155 14.57 5.13 -12.02
C LEU A 155 15.88 5.91 -12.24
N GLY A 156 16.00 6.54 -13.42
CA GLY A 156 17.27 7.10 -13.89
C GLY A 156 18.34 6.01 -13.95
N ASP A 157 19.51 6.26 -13.36
CA ASP A 157 20.62 5.31 -13.35
C ASP A 157 20.53 4.26 -12.23
N ARG A 158 19.48 4.30 -11.40
CA ARG A 158 19.32 3.41 -10.25
C ARG A 158 18.25 2.36 -10.50
N ALA A 159 18.55 1.14 -10.10
CA ALA A 159 17.62 0.03 -10.12
C ALA A 159 17.06 -0.25 -8.73
N PHE A 160 15.75 -0.42 -8.66
CA PHE A 160 15.02 -0.80 -7.47
C PHE A 160 14.29 -2.11 -7.69
N LEU A 161 13.99 -2.79 -6.60
CA LEU A 161 13.25 -4.03 -6.55
C LEU A 161 12.00 -3.76 -5.75
N VAL A 162 10.85 -4.05 -6.36
CA VAL A 162 9.54 -3.71 -5.82
C VAL A 162 8.71 -4.97 -5.70
N GLY A 163 8.09 -5.13 -4.53
CA GLY A 163 7.11 -6.17 -4.26
C GLY A 163 5.79 -5.54 -3.85
N LEU A 164 4.67 -5.97 -4.45
CA LEU A 164 3.33 -5.54 -4.07
C LEU A 164 2.53 -6.73 -3.60
N VAL A 165 1.71 -6.52 -2.58
CA VAL A 165 0.71 -7.46 -2.09
C VAL A 165 -0.65 -6.84 -2.23
N CYS A 166 -1.56 -7.57 -2.86
CA CYS A 166 -2.89 -7.10 -3.17
C CYS A 166 -3.95 -8.08 -2.62
N THR A 167 -5.12 -7.55 -2.27
CA THR A 167 -6.29 -8.34 -1.86
C THR A 167 -7.51 -7.97 -2.70
N SER A 168 -8.21 -8.95 -3.25
CA SER A 168 -9.47 -8.76 -3.98
C SER A 168 -10.69 -8.90 -3.06
N GLY A 169 -11.87 -8.54 -3.55
CA GLY A 169 -13.13 -8.75 -2.82
C GLY A 169 -13.60 -10.22 -2.75
N SER A 170 -13.02 -11.10 -3.57
CA SER A 170 -13.35 -12.52 -3.66
C SER A 170 -12.10 -13.36 -3.94
N PRO A 171 -12.10 -14.68 -3.64
CA PRO A 171 -11.01 -15.57 -4.01
C PRO A 171 -10.69 -15.55 -5.51
N ASN A 172 -9.40 -15.69 -5.85
CA ASN A 172 -8.91 -15.66 -7.23
C ASN A 172 -7.80 -16.70 -7.49
N GLY A 173 -7.40 -16.86 -8.76
CA GLY A 173 -6.36 -17.80 -9.19
C GLY A 173 -4.95 -17.19 -9.35
N LEU A 174 -4.75 -15.91 -9.01
CA LEU A 174 -3.57 -15.13 -9.39
C LEU A 174 -2.31 -15.58 -8.63
N GLY A 175 -2.41 -15.73 -7.30
CA GLY A 175 -1.29 -16.16 -6.45
C GLY A 175 -0.08 -15.23 -6.51
N GLN A 176 1.09 -15.76 -6.89
CA GLN A 176 2.36 -15.02 -6.95
C GLN A 176 2.85 -14.86 -8.38
N VAL A 177 3.27 -13.65 -8.75
CA VAL A 177 3.76 -13.33 -10.10
C VAL A 177 5.12 -12.66 -10.04
N VAL A 178 6.06 -13.14 -10.85
CA VAL A 178 7.37 -12.49 -11.03
C VAL A 178 7.36 -11.72 -12.34
N VAL A 179 7.68 -10.44 -12.25
CA VAL A 179 7.93 -9.56 -13.39
C VAL A 179 9.29 -9.89 -13.97
N GLN A 180 9.28 -10.34 -15.23
CA GLN A 180 10.48 -10.75 -15.97
C GLN A 180 11.20 -9.56 -16.60
N HIS A 181 10.45 -8.58 -17.09
CA HIS A 181 10.96 -7.34 -17.67
C HIS A 181 10.08 -6.16 -17.25
N GLU A 182 10.65 -4.96 -17.23
CA GLU A 182 10.00 -3.75 -16.68
C GLU A 182 8.65 -3.43 -17.32
N GLY A 183 8.53 -3.55 -18.65
CA GLY A 183 7.24 -3.32 -19.34
C GLY A 183 6.10 -4.23 -18.88
N GLN A 184 6.40 -5.40 -18.32
CA GLN A 184 5.39 -6.36 -17.87
C GLN A 184 4.60 -5.85 -16.66
N TRP A 185 5.10 -4.85 -15.92
CA TRP A 185 4.33 -4.20 -14.85
C TRP A 185 2.98 -3.67 -15.37
N LEU A 186 2.98 -3.05 -16.55
CA LEU A 186 1.78 -2.47 -17.18
C LEU A 186 0.84 -3.53 -17.80
N ASP A 187 1.37 -4.71 -18.10
CA ASP A 187 0.56 -5.85 -18.55
C ASP A 187 -0.21 -6.47 -17.38
N ILE A 188 0.41 -6.51 -16.20
CA ILE A 188 -0.12 -7.16 -15.01
C ILE A 188 -1.00 -6.21 -14.20
N LEU A 189 -0.55 -4.96 -14.01
CA LEU A 189 -1.22 -3.97 -13.19
C LEU A 189 -1.82 -2.88 -14.05
N ARG A 190 -3.04 -2.47 -13.72
CA ARG A 190 -3.70 -1.33 -14.35
C ARG A 190 -4.35 -0.46 -13.30
N ILE A 191 -4.31 0.85 -13.51
CA ILE A 191 -5.09 1.80 -12.72
C ILE A 191 -6.21 2.31 -13.59
N ARG A 192 -7.43 2.24 -13.07
CA ARG A 192 -8.60 2.85 -13.69
C ARG A 192 -9.12 3.98 -12.83
N GLU A 193 -9.46 5.08 -13.48
CA GLU A 193 -10.26 6.13 -12.86
C GLU A 193 -11.69 5.61 -12.66
N SER A 194 -12.25 5.89 -11.49
CA SER A 194 -13.63 5.55 -11.10
C SER A 194 -14.63 6.51 -11.71
#